data_AF-A0A953U862-F1
#
_entry.id   AF-A0A953U862-F1
#
_cell.length_a   1.000
_cell.length_b   1.000
_cell.length_c   1.000
_cell.angle_alpha   90.00
_cell.angle_beta   90.00
_cell.angle_gamma   90.00
#
_symmetry.space_group_name_H-M   'P 1'
#
loop_
_entity.id
_entity.type
_entity.pdbx_description
1 polymer ?
#
loop_
_entity_poly.entity_id
_entity_poly.type
_entity_poly.pdbx_seq_one_letter_code
_entity_poly.pdbx_strand_id
1 'polypeptide(L)'
;KVDVQVVTGRGDRGDTQVRTALEGLKVLSVTPQAELSSQGATLPVVTLLANPHESDVLALADSGARVRLALRNPLDQETRSRTAIGLPGVMRATGGTAKSDQ
;
A
#
# COMPACT_ATOMS: atom_id res chain seq x y z
N LYS A 1 -11.29 4.89 -4.95
CA LYS A 1 -10.24 4.07 -5.61
C LYS A 1 -9.12 3.86 -4.60
N VAL A 2 -8.37 2.76 -4.69
CA VAL A 2 -7.24 2.49 -3.81
C VAL A 2 -6.01 2.14 -4.62
N ASP A 3 -4.85 2.42 -4.05
CA ASP A 3 -3.57 1.93 -4.53
C ASP A 3 -3.15 0.74 -3.66
N VAL A 4 -2.47 -0.21 -4.29
CA VAL A 4 -1.91 -1.39 -3.63
C VAL A 4 -0.42 -1.14 -3.43
N GLN A 5 0.00 -1.07 -2.17
CA GLN A 5 1.39 -0.89 -1.79
C GLN A 5 1.96 -2.19 -1.25
N VAL A 6 3.19 -2.48 -1.67
CA VAL A 6 3.96 -3.62 -1.21
C VAL A 6 5.12 -3.12 -0.38
N VAL A 7 5.23 -3.64 0.85
CA VAL A 7 6.32 -3.34 1.78
C VAL A 7 7.23 -4.55 1.88
N THR A 8 8.51 -4.34 1.59
CA THR A 8 9.57 -5.37 1.65
C THR A 8 10.68 -4.94 2.61
N GLY A 9 11.50 -5.90 3.10
CA GLY A 9 12.63 -5.62 3.99
C GLY A 9 12.37 -5.85 5.48
N ARG A 10 11.66 -6.94 5.83
CA ARG A 10 11.51 -7.37 7.24
C ARG A 10 12.81 -8.04 7.73
N GLY A 11 13.53 -7.42 8.68
CA GLY A 11 14.65 -8.01 9.43
C GLY A 11 15.84 -7.07 9.65
N ASP A 12 16.84 -7.50 10.46
CA ASP A 12 17.95 -6.66 10.95
C ASP A 12 18.97 -6.19 9.88
N ARG A 13 18.83 -6.61 8.62
CA ARG A 13 19.80 -6.35 7.52
C ARG A 13 19.19 -5.77 6.23
N GLY A 14 17.88 -5.56 6.16
CA GLY A 14 17.21 -5.08 4.95
C GLY A 14 16.57 -3.70 5.15
N ASP A 15 16.88 -2.75 4.28
CA ASP A 15 16.21 -1.45 4.30
C ASP A 15 14.72 -1.62 3.97
N THR A 16 13.86 -1.26 4.92
CA THR A 16 12.41 -1.24 4.69
C THR A 16 12.10 -0.27 3.57
N GLN A 17 11.43 -0.78 2.54
CA GLN A 17 11.00 0.01 1.39
C GLN A 17 9.55 -0.29 1.03
N VAL A 18 8.89 0.72 0.46
CA VAL A 18 7.53 0.62 -0.06
C VAL A 18 7.52 0.92 -1.56
N ARG A 19 6.74 0.16 -2.32
CA ARG A 19 6.45 0.42 -3.73
C ARG A 19 4.95 0.30 -3.98
N THR A 20 4.39 1.20 -4.79
CA THR A 20 3.04 1.02 -5.32
C THR A 20 3.07 -0.02 -6.43
N ALA A 21 2.43 -1.17 -6.21
CA ALA A 21 2.35 -2.25 -7.18
C ALA A 21 1.21 -2.03 -8.19
N LEU A 22 0.08 -1.50 -7.74
CA LEU A 22 -1.07 -1.16 -8.58
C LEU A 22 -1.69 0.16 -8.13
N GLU A 23 -2.23 0.93 -9.09
CA GLU A 23 -2.84 2.23 -8.83
C GLU A 23 -4.32 2.25 -9.25
N GLY A 24 -5.15 2.93 -8.46
CA GLY A 24 -6.50 3.30 -8.87
C GLY A 24 -7.54 2.19 -8.92
N LEU A 25 -7.33 1.06 -8.24
CA LEU A 25 -8.31 -0.03 -8.19
C LEU A 25 -9.65 0.46 -7.62
N LYS A 26 -10.75 0.04 -8.23
CA LYS A 26 -12.10 0.37 -7.74
C LYS A 26 -12.45 -0.55 -6.58
N VAL A 27 -12.87 0.04 -5.47
CA VAL A 27 -13.48 -0.71 -4.37
C VAL A 27 -14.93 -0.97 -4.73
N LEU A 28 -15.35 -2.23 -4.68
CA LEU A 28 -16.73 -2.65 -4.92
C LEU A 28 -17.52 -2.69 -3.61
N SER A 29 -16.90 -3.20 -2.54
CA SER A 29 -17.50 -3.27 -1.21
C SER A 29 -16.44 -3.28 -0.11
N VAL A 30 -16.87 -2.88 1.09
CA VAL A 30 -16.12 -3.05 2.34
C VAL A 30 -17.08 -3.65 3.35
N THR A 31 -16.85 -4.90 3.74
CA THR A 31 -17.74 -5.65 4.62
C THR A 31 -16.96 -6.10 5.86
N PRO A 32 -17.44 -5.84 7.09
CA PRO A 32 -16.85 -6.41 8.29
C PRO A 32 -17.04 -7.93 8.29
N GLN A 33 -15.98 -8.71 8.50
CA GLN A 33 -16.05 -10.16 8.62
C GLN A 33 -15.39 -10.62 9.93
N ALA A 34 -16.09 -11.47 10.68
CA ALA A 34 -15.55 -12.08 11.88
C ALA A 34 -14.46 -13.09 11.51
N GLU A 35 -13.29 -12.98 12.13
CA GLU A 35 -12.21 -13.93 11.95
C GLU A 35 -12.52 -15.23 12.74
N LEU A 36 -12.47 -16.38 12.06
CA LEU A 36 -12.79 -17.69 12.66
C LEU A 36 -11.69 -18.18 13.63
N SER A 37 -10.46 -17.69 13.48
CA SER A 37 -9.35 -18.02 14.38
C SER A 37 -9.35 -17.11 15.60
N SER A 38 -10.11 -17.54 16.62
CA SER A 38 -9.95 -17.21 18.04
C SER A 38 -9.65 -15.74 18.34
N GLN A 39 -10.68 -14.91 18.61
CA GLN A 39 -10.69 -13.67 19.43
C GLN A 39 -11.89 -12.76 19.05
N GLY A 40 -12.66 -13.11 18.02
CA GLY A 40 -13.86 -12.34 17.63
C GLY A 40 -13.53 -10.98 17.02
N ALA A 41 -12.28 -10.74 16.62
CA ALA A 41 -11.90 -9.55 15.90
C ALA A 41 -12.66 -9.51 14.56
N THR A 42 -13.40 -8.44 14.35
CA THR A 42 -14.05 -8.17 13.06
C THR A 42 -13.07 -7.38 12.22
N LEU A 43 -12.58 -7.97 11.14
CA LEU A 43 -11.66 -7.32 10.21
C LEU A 43 -12.41 -6.83 8.97
N PRO A 44 -12.01 -5.69 8.37
CA PRO A 44 -12.61 -5.24 7.12
C PRO A 44 -12.15 -6.12 5.96
N VAL A 45 -13.12 -6.70 5.24
CA VAL A 45 -12.91 -7.36 3.95
C VAL A 45 -13.21 -6.37 2.85
N VAL A 46 -12.22 -6.12 1.99
CA VAL A 46 -12.33 -5.17 0.88
C VAL A 46 -12.39 -5.94 -0.42
N THR A 47 -13.47 -5.78 -1.18
CA THR A 47 -13.58 -6.36 -2.53
C THR A 47 -13.15 -5.33 -3.56
N LEU A 48 -12.16 -5.69 -4.39
CA LEU A 48 -11.59 -4.83 -5.42
C LEU A 48 -11.99 -5.34 -6.81
N LEU A 49 -12.23 -4.40 -7.74
CA LEU A 49 -12.32 -4.69 -9.17
C LEU A 49 -10.90 -4.68 -9.74
N ALA A 50 -10.48 -5.82 -10.28
CA ALA A 50 -9.18 -6.02 -10.90
C ALA A 50 -9.34 -6.76 -12.24
N ASN A 51 -8.52 -6.43 -13.23
CA ASN A 51 -8.35 -7.23 -14.44
C ASN A 51 -7.43 -8.44 -14.15
N PRO A 52 -7.30 -9.42 -15.09
CA PRO A 52 -6.49 -10.62 -14.84
C PRO A 52 -5.04 -10.33 -14.43
N HIS A 53 -4.36 -9.41 -15.12
CA HIS A 53 -2.98 -9.04 -14.79
C HIS A 53 -2.86 -8.38 -13.40
N GLU A 54 -3.80 -7.49 -13.05
CA GLU A 54 -3.86 -6.89 -11.71
C GLU A 54 -4.10 -7.94 -10.63
N SER A 55 -4.92 -8.95 -10.90
CA SER A 55 -5.18 -10.08 -10.00
C SER A 55 -3.91 -10.91 -9.76
N ASP A 56 -3.13 -11.18 -10.80
CA ASP A 56 -1.87 -11.92 -10.66
C ASP A 56 -0.83 -11.15 -9.82
N VAL A 57 -0.73 -9.82 -10.03
CA VAL A 57 0.14 -8.95 -9.23
C VAL A 57 -0.31 -8.93 -7.77
N LEU A 58 -1.62 -8.87 -7.50
CA LEU A 58 -2.18 -8.94 -6.15
C LEU A 58 -1.85 -10.27 -5.46
N ALA A 59 -2.06 -11.39 -6.15
CA ALA A 59 -1.80 -12.73 -5.60
C ALA A 59 -0.31 -12.91 -5.25
N LEU A 60 0.59 -12.46 -6.11
CA LEU A 60 2.03 -12.52 -5.84
C LEU A 60 2.43 -11.59 -4.68
N ALA A 61 1.88 -10.38 -4.64
CA ALA A 61 2.14 -9.42 -3.57
C ALA A 61 1.68 -9.93 -2.20
N ASP A 62 0.49 -10.53 -2.13
CA ASP A 62 -0.09 -11.10 -0.90
C ASP A 62 0.70 -12.31 -0.41
N SER A 63 1.18 -13.15 -1.33
CA SER A 63 1.97 -14.35 -1.00
C SER A 63 3.38 -14.03 -0.51
N GLY A 64 4.00 -12.96 -1.05
CA GLY A 64 5.43 -12.71 -0.90
C GLY A 64 5.81 -11.52 0.00
N ALA A 65 4.86 -10.68 0.40
CA ALA A 65 5.18 -9.42 1.06
C ALA A 65 4.03 -8.89 1.93
N ARG A 66 4.28 -7.79 2.64
CA ARG A 66 3.21 -7.09 3.36
C ARG A 66 2.49 -6.15 2.41
N VAL A 67 1.21 -6.43 2.15
CA VAL A 67 0.33 -5.59 1.34
C VAL A 67 -0.33 -4.51 2.21
N ARG A 68 -0.50 -3.31 1.64
CA ARG A 68 -1.29 -2.21 2.20
C ARG A 68 -2.20 -1.62 1.13
N LEU A 69 -3.40 -1.21 1.53
CA LEU A 69 -4.28 -0.41 0.69
C LEU A 69 -4.18 1.05 1.12
N ALA A 70 -3.97 1.94 0.16
CA ALA A 70 -3.97 3.38 0.36
C ALA A 70 -5.13 4.01 -0.41
N LEU A 71 -5.90 4.89 0.24
CA LEU A 71 -6.97 5.62 -0.44
C LEU A 71 -6.36 6.55 -1.49
N ARG A 72 -6.80 6.45 -2.74
CA ARG A 72 -6.37 7.34 -3.81
C ARG A 72 -7.24 8.59 -3.84
N ASN A 73 -6.60 9.76 -3.99
CA ASN A 73 -7.28 11.02 -4.22
C ASN A 73 -8.25 10.88 -5.40
N PRO A 74 -9.57 11.15 -5.22
CA PRO A 74 -10.55 10.96 -6.29
C PRO A 74 -10.37 11.90 -7.49
N LEU A 75 -9.64 13.01 -7.33
CA LEU A 75 -9.31 13.94 -8.41
C LEU A 75 -8.06 13.53 -9.19
N ASP A 76 -7.29 12.57 -8.69
CA ASP A 76 -6.10 12.07 -9.37
C ASP A 76 -6.49 10.94 -10.34
N GLN A 77 -6.30 11.20 -11.65
CA GLN A 77 -6.60 10.25 -12.71
C GLN A 77 -5.34 9.69 -13.40
N GLU A 78 -4.14 10.11 -12.98
CA GLU A 78 -2.90 9.74 -13.67
C GLU A 78 -2.24 8.50 -13.07
N THR A 79 -1.97 7.48 -13.88
CA THR A 79 -1.16 6.33 -13.44
C THR A 79 0.29 6.59 -13.84
N ARG A 80 1.25 6.44 -12.92
CA ARG A 80 2.65 6.79 -13.17
C ARG A 80 3.57 5.70 -12.62
N SER A 81 4.64 5.39 -13.33
CA SER A 81 5.69 4.53 -12.77
C SER A 81 6.34 5.22 -11.58
N ARG A 82 6.25 4.61 -10.39
CA ARG A 82 6.83 5.14 -9.15
C ARG A 82 8.01 4.29 -8.72
N THR A 83 9.11 4.95 -8.36
CA THR A 83 10.24 4.30 -7.73
C THR A 83 9.90 3.87 -6.31
N ALA A 84 10.53 2.79 -5.83
CA ALA A 84 10.42 2.41 -4.43
C ALA A 84 10.99 3.51 -3.53
N ILE A 85 10.37 3.70 -2.35
CA ILE A 85 10.82 4.66 -1.34
C ILE A 85 11.28 3.88 -0.11
N GLY A 86 12.54 4.06 0.28
CA GLY A 86 13.10 3.52 1.52
C GLY A 86 12.77 4.40 2.73
N LEU A 87 12.70 3.80 3.92
CA LEU A 87 12.44 4.51 5.17
C LEU A 87 13.40 5.69 5.45
N PRO A 88 14.72 5.60 5.18
CA PRO A 88 15.62 6.76 5.30
C PRO A 88 15.24 7.93 4.38
N GLY A 89 14.70 7.64 3.19
CA GLY A 89 14.22 8.65 2.25
C GLY A 89 13.00 9.40 2.80
N VAL A 90 12.07 8.69 3.45
CA VAL A 90 10.90 9.28 4.11
C VAL A 90 11.33 10.22 5.25
N MET A 91 12.22 9.76 6.14
CA MET A 91 12.66 10.55 7.29
C MET A 91 13.41 11.83 6.90
N ARG A 92 14.18 11.80 5.80
CA ARG A 92 14.80 13.02 5.25
C ARG A 92 13.78 13.98 4.65
N ALA A 93 12.79 13.47 3.93
CA ALA A 93 11.75 14.29 3.32
C ALA A 93 10.91 15.04 4.36
N THR A 94 10.69 14.45 5.54
CA THR A 94 9.93 15.09 6.64
C THR A 94 10.73 16.09 7.48
N GLY A 95 12.07 16.11 7.35
CA GLY A 95 12.96 16.99 8.13
C GLY A 95 13.31 18.33 7.44
N GLY A 96 12.81 18.58 6.24
CA GLY A 96 13.19 19.73 5.40
C GLY A 96 12.30 20.98 5.57
N THR A 97 12.13 21.49 6.78
CA THR A 97 11.60 22.85 7.03
C THR A 97 12.33 23.50 8.21
N ALA A 98 13.61 23.80 8.03
CA ALA A 98 14.34 24.70 8.94
C ALA A 98 15.49 25.39 8.19
N LYS A 99 15.15 26.41 7.40
CA LYS A 99 16.02 27.55 7.11
C LYS A 99 15.12 28.74 6.75
N SER A 100 14.62 29.38 7.79
CA SER A 100 14.16 30.76 7.77
C SER A 100 15.38 31.66 7.92
N ASP A 101 15.48 32.64 7.01
CA ASP A 101 16.24 33.89 7.02
C ASP A 101 17.32 34.12 8.09
N GLN A 102 18.54 34.37 7.59
CA GLN A 102 19.39 35.47 8.05
C GLN A 102 19.92 36.22 6.83
#